data_AF-A0AAW7X667-F1
#
_entry.id   AF-A0AAW7X667-F1
#
_cell.length_a   1.000
_cell.length_b   1.000
_cell.length_c   1.000
_cell.angle_alpha   90.00
_cell.angle_beta   90.00
_cell.angle_gamma   90.00
#
_symmetry.space_group_name_H-M   'P 1'
#
loop_
_entity.id
_entity.type
_entity.pdbx_description
1 polymer ?
#
loop_
_entity_poly.entity_id
_entity_poly.type
_entity_poly.pdbx_seq_one_letter_code
_entity_poly.pdbx_strand_id
1 'polypeptide(L)'
;MTNLQAATTILNTILHRCTHPCLITWPAIIIFALTCNIAIADDTQSPTPAQTIRPPVHYNLTHYCGESDNMGNQYIDKLIELAFSYHSATVSIETLGNRCSHAREKKLLEEGRSDIFWAATTKEFEATLIAIRIPIFRGLLGHRIAIIPRAHQGKYANVTTMEQVKKLTIGQGLDWTDARILKANGFDVTESADVENLYRMLLANRFDLFLRGVMEPWDEVNQHPELPLAVEENLMFIYRMPAYLFVSPKKPDIAAIIENGLWQALEDGSFDKVLINDPVFNEALQKLNAKKRTIFYLDNPLLLDTAPVDDPRLWLDVTTLNAAAN
;
A
#
# COMPACT_ATOMS: atom_id res chain seq x y z
N MET A 1 -25.69 -13.29 -43.33
CA MET A 1 -25.20 -13.49 -44.71
C MET A 1 -25.91 -12.48 -45.61
N THR A 2 -25.20 -11.96 -46.64
CA THR A 2 -25.69 -11.10 -47.74
C THR A 2 -26.41 -9.77 -47.37
N ASN A 3 -26.17 -8.63 -48.03
CA ASN A 3 -25.19 -8.36 -49.09
C ASN A 3 -24.74 -6.90 -49.10
N LEU A 4 -23.53 -6.71 -49.61
CA LEU A 4 -22.87 -5.43 -49.90
C LEU A 4 -23.37 -4.87 -51.26
N GLN A 5 -23.21 -3.56 -51.50
CA GLN A 5 -22.97 -2.85 -52.79
C GLN A 5 -23.96 -1.75 -53.25
N ALA A 6 -23.39 -0.80 -54.02
CA ALA A 6 -23.91 0.38 -54.73
C ALA A 6 -23.88 1.71 -53.93
N ALA A 7 -22.91 2.63 -54.02
CA ALA A 7 -21.99 3.13 -55.06
C ALA A 7 -22.45 4.39 -55.85
N THR A 8 -22.04 5.55 -55.33
CA THR A 8 -21.36 6.66 -56.06
C THR A 8 -22.16 7.66 -56.94
N THR A 9 -21.53 8.85 -57.16
CA THR A 9 -21.85 9.96 -58.11
C THR A 9 -22.80 11.03 -57.49
N ILE A 10 -22.62 12.36 -57.59
CA ILE A 10 -22.15 13.22 -58.72
C ILE A 10 -21.26 14.41 -58.29
N LEU A 11 -20.44 14.87 -59.24
CA LEU A 11 -19.44 15.96 -59.23
C LEU A 11 -20.00 17.39 -59.30
N ASN A 12 -19.16 18.41 -58.96
CA ASN A 12 -18.99 19.72 -59.64
C ASN A 12 -18.21 20.73 -58.72
N THR A 13 -17.53 21.81 -59.15
CA THR A 13 -16.66 22.19 -60.31
C THR A 13 -15.87 23.46 -59.84
N ILE A 14 -14.60 23.74 -60.22
CA ILE A 14 -14.18 24.77 -61.22
C ILE A 14 -12.63 24.98 -61.14
N LEU A 15 -11.94 24.72 -62.27
CA LEU A 15 -10.87 25.49 -62.98
C LEU A 15 -9.91 26.39 -62.17
N HIS A 16 -8.59 26.48 -62.41
CA HIS A 16 -7.73 26.51 -63.63
C HIS A 16 -6.25 26.23 -63.19
N ARG A 17 -5.16 26.13 -63.99
CA ARG A 17 -4.81 26.14 -65.44
C ARG A 17 -3.39 25.53 -65.62
N CYS A 18 -3.09 24.82 -66.72
CA CYS A 18 -1.90 25.03 -67.59
C CYS A 18 -1.73 23.92 -68.66
N THR A 19 -1.38 24.36 -69.87
CA THR A 19 -1.04 23.65 -71.13
C THR A 19 0.45 23.23 -71.17
N HIS A 20 1.02 22.34 -72.00
CA HIS A 20 0.64 21.65 -73.27
C HIS A 20 1.53 20.36 -73.45
N PRO A 21 1.48 19.57 -74.57
CA PRO A 21 1.87 18.14 -74.62
C PRO A 21 3.12 17.81 -75.47
N CYS A 22 3.53 16.52 -75.51
CA CYS A 22 3.96 15.87 -76.77
C CYS A 22 3.98 14.32 -76.73
N LEU A 23 3.51 13.73 -77.84
CA LEU A 23 3.20 12.34 -78.18
C LEU A 23 4.40 11.49 -78.71
N ILE A 24 4.13 10.19 -79.03
CA ILE A 24 4.84 9.30 -80.01
C ILE A 24 6.16 8.65 -79.48
N THR A 25 6.50 7.34 -79.63
CA THR A 25 5.93 6.14 -80.34
C THR A 25 6.30 4.80 -79.66
N TRP A 26 5.54 3.74 -79.96
CA TRP A 26 5.92 2.30 -79.90
C TRP A 26 6.45 1.83 -81.30
N PRO A 27 7.08 0.65 -81.54
CA PRO A 27 6.83 -0.64 -80.85
C PRO A 27 7.99 -1.66 -80.66
N ALA A 28 7.69 -2.66 -79.81
CA ALA A 28 8.05 -4.09 -79.83
C ALA A 28 9.37 -4.60 -80.50
N ILE A 29 10.19 -5.28 -79.69
CA ILE A 29 10.96 -6.48 -80.08
C ILE A 29 10.78 -7.56 -79.01
N ILE A 30 10.37 -8.76 -79.42
CA ILE A 30 10.35 -9.97 -78.58
C ILE A 30 11.65 -10.74 -78.82
N ILE A 31 12.46 -10.95 -77.77
CA ILE A 31 13.55 -11.94 -77.80
C ILE A 31 13.39 -12.85 -76.57
N PHE A 32 13.24 -14.14 -76.84
CA PHE A 32 13.15 -15.21 -75.86
C PHE A 32 14.58 -15.67 -75.54
N ALA A 33 15.03 -15.56 -74.29
CA ALA A 33 16.32 -16.09 -73.84
C ALA A 33 16.21 -16.67 -72.43
N LEU A 34 16.05 -17.99 -72.35
CA LEU A 34 16.25 -18.75 -71.11
C LEU A 34 17.75 -18.73 -70.74
N THR A 35 18.11 -18.21 -69.56
CA THR A 35 19.30 -18.69 -68.82
C THR A 35 19.22 -18.36 -67.33
N CYS A 36 19.54 -19.37 -66.51
CA CYS A 36 19.99 -19.32 -65.10
C CYS A 36 19.36 -18.31 -64.12
N ASN A 37 18.51 -18.84 -63.23
CA ASN A 37 18.43 -18.32 -61.86
C ASN A 37 19.78 -18.55 -61.15
N ILE A 38 20.54 -17.49 -60.89
CA ILE A 38 21.53 -17.46 -59.81
C ILE A 38 20.95 -16.57 -58.72
N ALA A 39 20.29 -17.20 -57.75
CA ALA A 39 19.99 -16.53 -56.49
C ALA A 39 21.31 -16.38 -55.73
N ILE A 40 21.87 -15.17 -55.72
CA ILE A 40 22.90 -14.81 -54.76
C ILE A 40 22.21 -14.73 -53.40
N ALA A 41 22.40 -15.76 -52.58
CA ALA A 41 22.05 -15.68 -51.17
C ALA A 41 23.02 -14.68 -50.51
N ASP A 42 22.51 -13.52 -50.11
CA ASP A 42 23.26 -12.55 -49.32
C ASP A 42 23.26 -13.03 -47.86
N ASP A 43 24.12 -14.01 -47.59
CA ASP A 43 24.22 -14.70 -46.31
C ASP A 43 25.08 -13.88 -45.33
N THR A 44 24.63 -12.65 -45.05
CA THR A 44 25.30 -11.67 -44.17
C THR A 44 24.41 -11.18 -43.02
N GLN A 45 23.43 -11.98 -42.57
CA GLN A 45 22.87 -11.82 -41.24
C GLN A 45 23.92 -12.17 -40.19
N SER A 46 24.60 -11.13 -39.68
CA SER A 46 25.43 -11.24 -38.47
C SER A 46 24.59 -11.85 -37.34
N PRO A 47 25.11 -12.86 -36.60
CA PRO A 47 24.32 -13.54 -35.58
C PRO A 47 23.90 -12.55 -34.51
N THR A 48 22.59 -12.41 -34.31
CA THR A 48 22.00 -11.66 -33.20
C THR A 48 22.69 -12.10 -31.91
N PRO A 49 23.29 -11.19 -31.10
CA PRO A 49 23.94 -11.58 -29.86
C PRO A 49 22.95 -12.38 -29.01
N ALA A 50 23.29 -13.64 -28.71
CA ALA A 50 22.44 -14.48 -27.90
C ALA A 50 22.20 -13.77 -26.57
N GLN A 51 20.94 -13.41 -26.29
CA GLN A 51 20.58 -12.83 -25.02
C GLN A 51 20.96 -13.84 -23.94
N THR A 52 22.02 -13.56 -23.20
CA THR A 52 22.40 -14.35 -22.03
C THR A 52 21.27 -14.20 -21.03
N ILE A 53 20.39 -15.20 -20.97
CA ILE A 53 19.37 -15.33 -19.94
C ILE A 53 20.12 -15.49 -18.62
N ARG A 54 20.36 -14.35 -17.95
CA ARG A 54 20.88 -14.38 -16.58
C ARG A 54 19.82 -15.11 -15.74
N PRO A 55 20.21 -16.05 -14.87
CA PRO A 55 19.24 -16.68 -13.99
C PRO A 55 18.51 -15.59 -13.18
N PRO A 56 17.20 -15.76 -12.93
CA PRO A 56 16.44 -14.80 -12.13
C PRO A 56 17.13 -14.62 -10.78
N VAL A 57 17.39 -13.37 -10.40
CA VAL A 57 18.04 -13.04 -9.13
C VAL A 57 17.09 -13.41 -7.99
N HIS A 58 17.60 -14.08 -6.96
CA HIS A 58 16.86 -14.31 -5.72
C HIS A 58 17.44 -13.44 -4.61
N TYR A 59 16.57 -12.76 -3.86
CA TYR A 59 16.95 -11.96 -2.72
C TYR A 59 16.41 -12.57 -1.44
N ASN A 60 17.27 -12.72 -0.43
CA ASN A 60 16.87 -13.04 0.93
C ASN A 60 16.83 -11.71 1.70
N LEU A 61 15.67 -11.36 2.24
CA LEU A 61 15.46 -10.19 3.09
C LEU A 61 15.34 -10.61 4.55
N THR A 62 16.05 -9.94 5.45
CA THR A 62 15.93 -10.19 6.89
C THR A 62 15.02 -9.15 7.56
N HIS A 63 14.09 -9.60 8.41
CA HIS A 63 13.31 -8.75 9.30
C HIS A 63 13.64 -9.09 10.77
N TYR A 64 14.61 -8.37 11.36
CA TYR A 64 15.31 -8.82 12.58
C TYR A 64 14.54 -8.67 13.91
N CYS A 65 13.40 -7.98 13.90
CA CYS A 65 12.54 -7.80 15.08
C CYS A 65 11.07 -8.12 14.75
N GLY A 66 10.84 -8.82 13.65
CA GLY A 66 9.55 -8.95 12.99
C GLY A 66 8.62 -10.03 13.56
N GLU A 67 8.77 -10.41 14.84
CA GLU A 67 7.94 -11.37 15.60
C GLU A 67 6.94 -12.16 14.74
N SER A 68 7.30 -13.38 14.32
CA SER A 68 6.67 -14.12 13.20
C SER A 68 5.15 -14.28 13.28
N ASP A 69 4.63 -14.33 14.50
CA ASP A 69 3.23 -14.60 14.78
C ASP A 69 2.38 -13.32 14.72
N ASN A 70 3.03 -12.15 14.59
CA ASN A 70 2.39 -10.87 14.34
C ASN A 70 1.76 -10.84 12.93
N MET A 71 0.43 -10.85 12.88
CA MET A 71 -0.32 -10.87 11.62
C MET A 71 -0.06 -9.63 10.74
N GLY A 72 0.31 -8.49 11.34
CA GLY A 72 0.75 -7.30 10.61
C GLY A 72 2.02 -7.56 9.79
N ASN A 73 2.99 -8.29 10.34
CA ASN A 73 4.21 -8.68 9.61
C ASN A 73 3.89 -9.65 8.47
N GLN A 74 3.00 -10.63 8.70
CA GLN A 74 2.56 -11.57 7.66
C GLN A 74 1.84 -10.86 6.49
N TYR A 75 1.12 -9.76 6.74
CA TYR A 75 0.56 -8.92 5.70
C TYR A 75 1.63 -8.17 4.89
N ILE A 76 2.67 -7.64 5.56
CA ILE A 76 3.79 -6.96 4.90
C ILE A 76 4.60 -7.92 4.03
N ASP A 77 4.80 -9.16 4.46
CA ASP A 77 5.48 -10.18 3.66
C ASP A 77 4.71 -10.44 2.35
N LYS A 78 3.38 -10.60 2.40
CA LYS A 78 2.51 -10.72 1.20
C LYS A 78 2.59 -9.49 0.29
N LEU A 79 2.68 -8.27 0.83
CA LEU A 79 2.85 -7.05 0.03
C LEU A 79 4.20 -7.02 -0.68
N ILE A 80 5.27 -7.48 -0.04
CA ILE A 80 6.61 -7.54 -0.63
C ILE A 80 6.63 -8.61 -1.73
N GLU A 81 6.09 -9.80 -1.47
CA GLU A 81 5.92 -10.85 -2.49
C GLU A 81 5.10 -10.37 -3.69
N LEU A 82 3.99 -9.65 -3.45
CA LEU A 82 3.20 -9.02 -4.51
C LEU A 82 4.05 -8.03 -5.33
N ALA A 83 4.81 -7.15 -4.68
CA ALA A 83 5.66 -6.20 -5.39
C ALA A 83 6.73 -6.90 -6.25
N PHE A 84 7.35 -7.96 -5.73
CA PHE A 84 8.31 -8.77 -6.47
C PHE A 84 7.68 -9.53 -7.66
N SER A 85 6.38 -9.81 -7.65
CA SER A 85 5.70 -10.47 -8.79
C SER A 85 5.70 -9.64 -10.09
N TYR A 86 5.93 -8.32 -10.00
CA TYR A 86 6.10 -7.42 -11.15
C TYR A 86 7.54 -7.33 -11.66
N HIS A 87 8.48 -8.06 -11.04
CA HIS A 87 9.90 -8.04 -11.38
C HIS A 87 10.40 -9.44 -11.76
N SER A 88 11.48 -9.51 -12.55
CA SER A 88 12.09 -10.80 -12.93
C SER A 88 12.95 -11.45 -11.84
N ALA A 89 12.82 -10.98 -10.59
CA ALA A 89 13.58 -11.45 -9.44
C ALA A 89 12.59 -12.04 -8.43
N THR A 90 13.05 -12.97 -7.61
CA THR A 90 12.24 -13.58 -6.55
C THR A 90 12.77 -13.17 -5.18
N VAL A 91 11.92 -13.28 -4.17
CA VAL A 91 12.24 -12.90 -2.78
C VAL A 91 11.94 -14.05 -1.83
N SER A 92 12.72 -14.14 -0.76
CA SER A 92 12.36 -14.84 0.47
C SER A 92 12.57 -13.90 1.64
N ILE A 93 11.74 -14.01 2.67
CA ILE A 93 11.80 -13.16 3.86
C ILE A 93 12.08 -14.04 5.08
N GLU A 94 13.17 -13.74 5.78
CA GLU A 94 13.58 -14.39 7.02
C GLU A 94 13.29 -13.45 8.19
N THR A 95 12.20 -13.71 8.89
CA THR A 95 11.87 -13.04 10.15
C THR A 95 12.68 -13.66 11.28
N LEU A 96 13.44 -12.82 11.99
CA LEU A 96 14.26 -13.21 13.13
C LEU A 96 13.85 -12.42 14.38
N GLY A 97 14.25 -12.95 15.54
CA GLY A 97 14.15 -12.25 16.82
C GLY A 97 12.74 -12.09 17.36
N ASN A 98 12.67 -11.49 18.55
CA ASN A 98 11.42 -11.02 19.15
C ASN A 98 11.23 -9.53 18.83
N ARG A 99 10.05 -9.00 19.12
CA ARG A 99 9.71 -7.58 18.99
C ARG A 99 10.75 -6.68 19.65
N CYS A 100 11.10 -5.57 18.98
CA CYS A 100 12.04 -4.57 19.49
C CYS A 100 11.33 -3.21 19.66
N SER A 101 12.05 -2.20 20.16
CA SER A 101 11.63 -0.81 19.99
C SER A 101 11.96 -0.31 18.59
N HIS A 102 11.15 0.61 18.04
CA HIS A 102 11.40 1.19 16.72
C HIS A 102 12.80 1.84 16.60
N ALA A 103 13.33 2.40 17.70
CA ALA A 103 14.69 2.95 17.74
C ALA A 103 15.77 1.87 17.55
N ARG A 104 15.54 0.64 18.01
CA ARG A 104 16.44 -0.49 17.78
C ARG A 104 16.34 -1.01 16.36
N GLU A 105 15.14 -1.08 15.80
CA GLU A 105 14.87 -1.52 14.43
C GLU A 105 15.49 -0.56 13.40
N LYS A 106 15.26 0.75 13.53
CA LYS A 106 15.93 1.79 12.74
C LYS A 106 17.45 1.58 12.69
N LYS A 107 18.07 1.38 13.85
CA LYS A 107 19.52 1.14 13.96
C LYS A 107 19.96 -0.17 13.29
N LEU A 108 19.15 -1.22 13.35
CA LEU A 108 19.44 -2.48 12.64
C LEU A 108 19.40 -2.31 11.12
N LEU A 109 18.50 -1.47 10.58
CA LEU A 109 18.47 -1.16 9.15
C LEU A 109 19.68 -0.31 8.73
N GLU A 110 20.06 0.70 9.51
CA GLU A 110 21.28 1.50 9.30
C GLU A 110 22.55 0.62 9.32
N GLU A 111 22.61 -0.34 10.25
CA GLU A 111 23.68 -1.32 10.35
C GLU A 111 23.65 -2.34 9.19
N GLY A 112 22.53 -2.48 8.46
CA GLY A 112 22.35 -3.51 7.42
C GLY A 112 22.19 -4.93 8.00
N ARG A 113 21.64 -5.02 9.21
CA ARG A 113 21.34 -6.27 9.94
C ARG A 113 19.86 -6.67 9.86
N SER A 114 19.02 -5.73 9.48
CA SER A 114 17.65 -5.94 9.00
C SER A 114 17.55 -5.19 7.68
N ASP A 115 16.81 -5.73 6.74
CA ASP A 115 16.64 -5.14 5.41
C ASP A 115 15.36 -4.33 5.30
N ILE A 116 14.32 -4.79 6.00
CA ILE A 116 12.99 -4.20 6.03
C ILE A 116 12.55 -3.89 7.46
N PHE A 117 11.63 -2.93 7.58
CA PHE A 117 10.92 -2.48 8.77
C PHE A 117 9.67 -1.74 8.30
N TRP A 118 8.59 -1.75 9.07
CA TRP A 118 7.43 -0.88 8.81
C TRP A 118 6.98 -0.17 10.09
N ALA A 119 6.59 1.09 9.94
CA ALA A 119 5.99 1.88 11.03
C ALA A 119 5.30 3.12 10.47
N ALA A 120 4.55 3.80 11.33
CA ALA A 120 4.12 5.18 11.09
C ALA A 120 5.35 6.07 10.77
N THR A 121 5.26 6.89 9.73
CA THR A 121 6.42 7.69 9.31
C THR A 121 6.82 8.74 10.36
N THR A 122 8.12 9.02 10.42
CA THR A 122 8.70 10.07 11.26
C THR A 122 9.85 10.73 10.51
N LYS A 123 10.18 11.97 10.88
CA LYS A 123 11.32 12.69 10.30
C LYS A 123 12.62 11.92 10.53
N GLU A 124 12.72 11.27 11.68
CA GLU A 124 13.85 10.46 12.09
C GLU A 124 14.04 9.23 11.20
N PHE A 125 12.96 8.55 10.78
CA PHE A 125 13.04 7.41 9.85
C PHE A 125 13.36 7.87 8.42
N GLU A 126 12.65 8.87 7.87
CA GLU A 126 12.89 9.36 6.50
C GLU A 126 14.25 10.04 6.32
N ALA A 127 14.94 10.42 7.41
CA ALA A 127 16.28 11.01 7.36
C ALA A 127 17.42 10.01 7.12
N THR A 128 17.23 8.71 7.42
CA THR A 128 18.32 7.71 7.33
C THR A 128 17.93 6.36 6.70
N LEU A 129 16.63 6.10 6.54
CA LEU A 129 16.10 4.89 5.90
C LEU A 129 15.47 5.25 4.54
N ILE A 130 15.41 4.28 3.63
CA ILE A 130 14.71 4.48 2.35
C ILE A 130 13.23 4.22 2.59
N ALA A 131 12.44 5.29 2.65
CA ALA A 131 11.00 5.22 2.84
C ALA A 131 10.29 5.04 1.51
N ILE A 132 9.57 3.91 1.34
CA ILE A 132 8.67 3.71 0.22
C ILE A 132 7.37 4.43 0.55
N ARG A 133 7.12 5.57 -0.10
CA ARG A 133 6.06 6.52 0.29
C ARG A 133 4.66 6.11 -0.16
N ILE A 134 4.37 4.81 -0.09
CA ILE A 134 3.07 4.21 -0.35
C ILE A 134 2.50 3.80 1.02
N PRO A 135 1.41 4.41 1.52
CA PRO A 135 0.77 4.03 2.77
C PRO A 135 0.35 2.54 2.74
N ILE A 136 1.11 1.67 3.40
CA ILE A 136 0.99 0.21 3.25
C ILE A 136 -0.36 -0.33 3.72
N PHE A 137 -1.05 0.40 4.61
CA PHE A 137 -2.41 0.08 5.07
C PHE A 137 -3.48 0.98 4.46
N ARG A 138 -3.23 1.64 3.32
CA ARG A 138 -4.14 2.59 2.67
C ARG A 138 -4.68 3.66 3.64
N GLY A 139 -3.86 4.11 4.60
CA GLY A 139 -4.25 5.09 5.62
C GLY A 139 -5.07 4.56 6.80
N LEU A 140 -5.37 3.26 6.87
CA LEU A 140 -6.17 2.66 7.94
C LEU A 140 -5.51 2.74 9.33
N LEU A 141 -4.19 2.92 9.42
CA LEU A 141 -3.50 3.06 10.73
C LEU A 141 -3.91 4.32 11.50
N GLY A 142 -4.22 5.40 10.78
CA GLY A 142 -4.72 6.67 11.33
C GLY A 142 -6.22 6.70 11.61
N HIS A 143 -6.94 5.65 11.22
CA HIS A 143 -8.30 5.38 11.65
C HIS A 143 -8.23 4.61 12.96
N ARG A 144 -8.68 5.19 14.07
CA ARG A 144 -8.57 4.58 15.41
C ARG A 144 -9.92 4.26 16.01
N ILE A 145 -10.01 3.09 16.64
CA ILE A 145 -11.10 2.70 17.53
C ILE A 145 -10.51 2.15 18.83
N ALA A 146 -11.32 2.09 19.90
CA ALA A 146 -10.82 1.75 21.23
C ALA A 146 -10.99 0.25 21.56
N ILE A 147 -10.02 -0.32 22.26
CA ILE A 147 -10.24 -1.44 23.17
C ILE A 147 -10.65 -0.86 24.53
N ILE A 148 -11.65 -1.48 25.17
CA ILE A 148 -12.24 -1.06 26.45
C ILE A 148 -12.53 -2.29 27.34
N PRO A 149 -12.76 -2.12 28.66
CA PRO A 149 -13.40 -3.16 29.46
C PRO A 149 -14.82 -3.41 28.93
N ARG A 150 -15.21 -4.67 28.73
CA ARG A 150 -16.49 -5.06 28.12
C ARG A 150 -17.71 -4.49 28.84
N ALA A 151 -17.63 -4.35 30.17
CA ALA A 151 -18.68 -3.76 31.00
C ALA A 151 -18.90 -2.26 30.74
N HIS A 152 -17.97 -1.57 30.06
CA HIS A 152 -18.00 -0.13 29.88
C HIS A 152 -18.69 0.37 28.61
N GLN A 153 -19.22 -0.50 27.71
CA GLN A 153 -19.81 -0.02 26.45
C GLN A 153 -20.85 1.11 26.63
N GLY A 154 -21.73 0.98 27.62
CA GLY A 154 -22.74 2.00 27.92
C GLY A 154 -22.18 3.38 28.33
N LYS A 155 -20.90 3.47 28.69
CA LYS A 155 -20.21 4.74 29.04
C LYS A 155 -20.06 5.65 27.82
N TYR A 156 -19.87 5.08 26.64
CA TYR A 156 -19.47 5.81 25.42
C TYR A 156 -20.65 6.16 24.52
N ALA A 157 -21.81 5.51 24.69
CA ALA A 157 -23.01 5.66 23.85
C ALA A 157 -23.55 7.11 23.73
N ASN A 158 -23.27 7.98 24.70
CA ASN A 158 -23.71 9.39 24.71
C ASN A 158 -22.57 10.39 24.44
N VAL A 159 -21.38 9.92 24.01
CA VAL A 159 -20.23 10.77 23.69
C VAL A 159 -20.30 11.15 22.20
N THR A 160 -20.80 12.34 21.93
CA THR A 160 -21.07 12.88 20.58
C THR A 160 -20.31 14.17 20.27
N THR A 161 -19.65 14.81 21.25
CA THR A 161 -18.89 16.07 21.05
C THR A 161 -17.44 15.98 21.49
N MET A 162 -16.60 16.87 20.93
CA MET A 162 -15.17 16.93 21.25
C MET A 162 -14.93 17.26 22.74
N GLU A 163 -15.77 18.11 23.34
CA GLU A 163 -15.70 18.48 24.76
C GLU A 163 -16.10 17.32 25.69
N GLN A 164 -16.88 16.36 25.20
CA GLN A 164 -17.20 15.15 25.94
C GLN A 164 -16.06 14.14 25.83
N VAL A 165 -15.54 13.90 24.61
CA VAL A 165 -14.48 12.90 24.40
C VAL A 165 -13.15 13.32 25.02
N LYS A 166 -12.83 14.63 25.10
CA LYS A 166 -11.66 15.15 25.86
C LYS A 166 -11.75 14.99 27.38
N LYS A 167 -12.88 14.53 27.93
CA LYS A 167 -12.99 14.13 29.35
C LYS A 167 -12.61 12.66 29.57
N LEU A 168 -12.40 11.91 28.48
CA LEU A 168 -11.88 10.55 28.54
C LEU A 168 -10.35 10.58 28.45
N THR A 169 -9.74 9.65 29.17
CA THR A 169 -8.31 9.42 29.25
C THR A 169 -7.91 8.29 28.30
N ILE A 170 -6.74 8.39 27.65
CA ILE A 170 -6.32 7.44 26.61
C ILE A 170 -5.03 6.72 27.00
N GLY A 171 -4.97 5.40 26.80
CA GLY A 171 -3.75 4.61 26.90
C GLY A 171 -3.03 4.51 25.55
N GLN A 172 -1.69 4.59 25.56
CA GLN A 172 -0.86 4.38 24.36
C GLN A 172 0.49 3.70 24.66
N GLY A 173 1.10 3.12 23.63
CA GLY A 173 2.50 2.71 23.65
C GLY A 173 3.44 3.92 23.75
N LEU A 174 4.47 3.84 24.60
CA LEU A 174 5.41 4.94 24.87
C LEU A 174 6.19 5.41 23.63
N ASP A 175 6.60 4.46 22.78
CA ASP A 175 7.39 4.72 21.57
C ASP A 175 6.51 4.97 20.31
N TRP A 176 5.20 5.18 20.50
CA TRP A 176 4.25 5.34 19.39
C TRP A 176 3.96 6.81 19.08
N THR A 177 3.92 7.15 17.78
CA THR A 177 3.62 8.50 17.29
C THR A 177 2.25 9.00 17.76
N ASP A 178 1.28 8.10 17.94
CA ASP A 178 -0.07 8.34 18.44
C ASP A 178 -0.11 9.13 19.74
N ALA A 179 0.76 8.81 20.71
CA ALA A 179 0.76 9.46 22.02
C ALA A 179 1.05 10.96 21.91
N ARG A 180 1.96 11.34 21.00
CA ARG A 180 2.30 12.74 20.72
C ARG A 180 1.17 13.46 19.96
N ILE A 181 0.52 12.79 19.02
CA ILE A 181 -0.63 13.33 18.27
C ILE A 181 -1.79 13.63 19.23
N LEU A 182 -2.15 12.66 20.08
CA LEU A 182 -3.24 12.79 21.04
C LEU A 182 -2.98 13.88 22.09
N LYS A 183 -1.76 13.95 22.63
CA LYS A 183 -1.33 15.04 23.53
C LYS A 183 -1.42 16.41 22.84
N ALA A 184 -1.01 16.53 21.58
CA ALA A 184 -1.12 17.78 20.82
C ALA A 184 -2.57 18.20 20.55
N ASN A 185 -3.48 17.23 20.42
CA ASN A 185 -4.92 17.47 20.37
C ASN A 185 -5.54 17.74 21.77
N GLY A 186 -4.75 17.74 22.84
CA GLY A 186 -5.20 18.06 24.20
C GLY A 186 -5.96 16.93 24.91
N PHE A 187 -5.66 15.68 24.58
CA PHE A 187 -6.09 14.52 25.39
C PHE A 187 -5.10 14.27 26.53
N ASP A 188 -5.62 13.74 27.64
CA ASP A 188 -4.79 13.12 28.68
C ASP A 188 -4.40 11.71 28.22
N VAL A 189 -3.09 11.43 28.20
CA VAL A 189 -2.52 10.22 27.61
C VAL A 189 -1.57 9.54 28.61
N THR A 190 -1.96 8.33 29.01
CA THR A 190 -1.15 7.43 29.82
C THR A 190 -0.32 6.51 28.93
N GLU A 191 1.00 6.50 29.11
CA GLU A 191 1.93 5.71 28.30
C GLU A 191 2.48 4.49 29.05
N SER A 192 2.77 3.41 28.31
CA SER A 192 3.51 2.24 28.77
C SER A 192 4.41 1.72 27.64
N ALA A 193 5.62 1.26 27.97
CA ALA A 193 6.49 0.59 27.00
C ALA A 193 6.04 -0.86 26.72
N ASP A 194 5.22 -1.43 27.60
CA ASP A 194 4.67 -2.78 27.50
C ASP A 194 3.16 -2.72 27.19
N VAL A 195 2.74 -3.42 26.14
CA VAL A 195 1.33 -3.51 25.68
C VAL A 195 0.50 -4.41 26.60
N GLU A 196 1.07 -5.48 27.16
CA GLU A 196 0.39 -6.34 28.14
C GLU A 196 -0.02 -5.56 29.38
N ASN A 197 0.88 -4.66 29.81
CA ASN A 197 0.62 -3.74 30.89
C ASN A 197 -0.49 -2.72 30.55
N LEU A 198 -0.66 -2.30 29.28
CA LEU A 198 -1.77 -1.42 28.88
C LEU A 198 -3.12 -2.10 29.08
N TYR A 199 -3.29 -3.38 28.72
CA TYR A 199 -4.54 -4.10 28.98
C TYR A 199 -4.85 -4.18 30.48
N ARG A 200 -3.84 -4.47 31.31
CA ARG A 200 -3.99 -4.53 32.78
C ARG A 200 -4.33 -3.15 33.37
N MET A 201 -3.73 -2.09 32.85
CA MET A 201 -4.01 -0.71 33.27
C MET A 201 -5.40 -0.22 32.84
N LEU A 202 -5.87 -0.62 31.66
CA LEU A 202 -7.23 -0.38 31.17
C LEU A 202 -8.28 -1.07 32.06
N LEU A 203 -8.08 -2.35 32.38
CA LEU A 203 -8.95 -3.10 33.30
C LEU A 203 -8.91 -2.57 34.75
N ALA A 204 -7.78 -1.98 35.15
CA ALA A 204 -7.63 -1.28 36.43
C ALA A 204 -8.15 0.18 36.39
N ASN A 205 -8.84 0.59 35.32
CA ASN A 205 -9.42 1.93 35.14
C ASN A 205 -8.41 3.09 35.27
N ARG A 206 -7.15 2.86 34.88
CA ARG A 206 -6.12 3.92 34.85
C ARG A 206 -6.26 4.84 33.64
N PHE A 207 -6.95 4.38 32.61
CA PHE A 207 -7.43 5.19 31.49
C PHE A 207 -8.72 4.58 30.91
N ASP A 208 -9.43 5.32 30.07
CA ASP A 208 -10.76 4.95 29.56
C ASP A 208 -10.75 4.19 28.23
N LEU A 209 -9.84 4.58 27.32
CA LEU A 209 -9.77 4.07 25.95
C LEU A 209 -8.34 3.62 25.61
N PHE A 210 -8.14 2.41 25.09
CA PHE A 210 -6.88 2.05 24.42
C PHE A 210 -7.08 2.20 22.90
N LEU A 211 -6.60 3.30 22.30
CA LEU A 211 -6.84 3.57 20.87
C LEU A 211 -5.86 2.82 19.97
N ARG A 212 -6.39 1.89 19.18
CA ARG A 212 -5.66 1.06 18.21
C ARG A 212 -6.04 1.40 16.78
N GLY A 213 -5.14 1.12 15.83
CA GLY A 213 -5.39 1.25 14.40
C GLY A 213 -6.52 0.32 14.01
N VAL A 214 -7.40 0.72 13.09
CA VAL A 214 -8.70 0.09 12.90
C VAL A 214 -8.63 -1.41 12.56
N MET A 215 -7.51 -1.89 12.03
CA MET A 215 -7.25 -3.31 11.76
C MET A 215 -7.01 -4.15 13.03
N GLU A 216 -6.37 -3.60 14.07
CA GLU A 216 -5.79 -4.35 15.19
C GLU A 216 -6.81 -4.88 16.25
N PRO A 217 -7.81 -4.09 16.72
CA PRO A 217 -8.52 -4.38 17.98
C PRO A 217 -9.21 -5.75 18.10
N TRP A 218 -9.72 -6.31 17.01
CA TRP A 218 -10.48 -7.56 17.09
C TRP A 218 -9.56 -8.77 17.27
N ASP A 219 -8.49 -8.84 16.50
CA ASP A 219 -7.43 -9.85 16.65
C ASP A 219 -6.84 -9.79 18.07
N GLU A 220 -6.50 -8.59 18.56
CA GLU A 220 -5.96 -8.42 19.91
C GLU A 220 -6.94 -8.85 21.01
N VAL A 221 -8.23 -8.50 20.91
CA VAL A 221 -9.24 -8.98 21.88
C VAL A 221 -9.46 -10.50 21.77
N ASN A 222 -9.29 -11.09 20.57
CA ASN A 222 -9.38 -12.54 20.36
C ASN A 222 -8.15 -13.29 20.93
N GLN A 223 -6.97 -12.67 20.94
CA GLN A 223 -5.73 -13.23 21.50
C GLN A 223 -5.69 -13.19 23.04
N HIS A 224 -6.50 -12.35 23.69
CA HIS A 224 -6.64 -12.25 25.15
C HIS A 224 -8.03 -12.71 25.67
N PRO A 225 -8.48 -13.95 25.40
CA PRO A 225 -9.81 -14.43 25.79
C PRO A 225 -10.01 -14.52 27.32
N GLU A 226 -8.92 -14.53 28.10
CA GLU A 226 -8.92 -14.47 29.56
C GLU A 226 -9.24 -13.07 30.12
N LEU A 227 -9.10 -12.02 29.31
CA LEU A 227 -9.36 -10.64 29.70
C LEU A 227 -10.77 -10.21 29.30
N PRO A 228 -11.55 -9.55 30.18
CA PRO A 228 -12.91 -9.11 29.87
C PRO A 228 -12.91 -7.81 29.03
N LEU A 229 -12.19 -7.83 27.90
CA LEU A 229 -12.07 -6.73 26.96
C LEU A 229 -13.15 -6.80 25.88
N ALA A 230 -13.37 -5.68 25.20
CA ALA A 230 -14.19 -5.55 23.99
C ALA A 230 -13.68 -4.41 23.11
N VAL A 231 -14.02 -4.45 21.83
CA VAL A 231 -13.85 -3.32 20.91
C VAL A 231 -15.04 -2.37 21.10
N GLU A 232 -14.76 -1.10 21.35
CA GLU A 232 -15.77 -0.04 21.53
C GLU A 232 -16.57 0.16 20.24
N GLU A 233 -17.87 0.48 20.33
CA GLU A 233 -18.83 0.44 19.19
C GLU A 233 -19.25 1.80 18.63
N ASN A 234 -19.10 2.89 19.40
CA ASN A 234 -19.77 4.17 19.14
C ASN A 234 -18.81 5.25 18.64
N LEU A 235 -17.51 5.16 18.92
CA LEU A 235 -16.53 6.22 18.70
C LEU A 235 -15.52 5.81 17.64
N MET A 236 -15.02 6.80 16.91
CA MET A 236 -13.92 6.66 15.98
C MET A 236 -13.11 7.95 15.97
N PHE A 237 -11.79 7.83 15.86
CA PHE A 237 -10.89 8.97 15.72
C PHE A 237 -10.17 8.84 14.38
N ILE A 238 -10.03 9.93 13.63
CA ILE A 238 -9.34 9.92 12.34
C ILE A 238 -8.30 11.03 12.32
N TYR A 239 -7.04 10.66 12.15
CA TYR A 239 -5.94 11.56 11.86
C TYR A 239 -5.07 10.99 10.74
N ARG A 240 -4.54 11.87 9.89
CA ARG A 240 -3.73 11.44 8.74
C ARG A 240 -2.37 10.92 9.24
N MET A 241 -2.19 9.61 9.28
CA MET A 241 -0.96 8.94 9.74
C MET A 241 -0.60 7.77 8.81
N PRO A 242 0.26 7.97 7.81
CA PRO A 242 0.73 6.88 6.97
C PRO A 242 1.74 6.01 7.71
N ALA A 243 1.63 4.70 7.52
CA ALA A 243 2.75 3.79 7.71
C ALA A 243 3.39 3.44 6.37
N TYR A 244 4.71 3.39 6.35
CA TYR A 244 5.51 3.04 5.17
C TYR A 244 6.33 1.79 5.44
N LEU A 245 6.67 1.09 4.36
CA LEU A 245 7.79 0.17 4.38
C LEU A 245 9.08 0.99 4.28
N PHE A 246 9.99 0.75 5.21
CA PHE A 246 11.34 1.28 5.22
C PHE A 246 12.32 0.18 4.83
N VAL A 247 13.23 0.50 3.93
CA VAL A 247 14.31 -0.39 3.48
C VAL A 247 15.65 0.15 3.94
N SER A 248 16.59 -0.74 4.26
CA SER A 248 17.95 -0.38 4.63
C SER A 248 18.59 0.54 3.57
N PRO A 249 19.30 1.63 3.95
CA PRO A 249 20.03 2.47 3.02
C PRO A 249 21.14 1.72 2.24
N LYS A 250 21.45 0.48 2.63
CA LYS A 250 22.40 -0.40 1.94
C LYS A 250 21.77 -1.27 0.83
N LYS A 251 20.44 -1.26 0.67
CA LYS A 251 19.69 -2.02 -0.35
C LYS A 251 18.73 -1.12 -1.17
N PRO A 252 19.25 -0.09 -1.87
CA PRO A 252 18.41 0.82 -2.69
C PRO A 252 17.77 0.14 -3.91
N ASP A 253 18.37 -0.96 -4.39
CA ASP A 253 17.83 -1.85 -5.41
C ASP A 253 16.54 -2.54 -4.95
N ILE A 254 16.54 -3.10 -3.73
CA ILE A 254 15.33 -3.68 -3.10
C ILE A 254 14.23 -2.63 -2.97
N ALA A 255 14.58 -1.43 -2.48
CA ALA A 255 13.61 -0.35 -2.32
C ALA A 255 12.95 0.03 -3.66
N ALA A 256 13.72 0.14 -4.74
CA ALA A 256 13.22 0.46 -6.06
C ALA A 256 12.33 -0.66 -6.65
N ILE A 257 12.69 -1.93 -6.44
CA ILE A 257 11.85 -3.08 -6.85
C ILE A 257 10.51 -3.05 -6.12
N ILE A 258 10.51 -2.90 -4.79
CA ILE A 258 9.28 -2.90 -4.00
C ILE A 258 8.43 -1.68 -4.34
N GLU A 259 9.00 -0.47 -4.41
CA GLU A 259 8.24 0.74 -4.74
C GLU A 259 7.59 0.64 -6.13
N ASN A 260 8.33 0.19 -7.14
CA ASN A 260 7.80 0.03 -8.49
C ASN A 260 6.71 -1.05 -8.57
N GLY A 261 6.91 -2.19 -7.90
CA GLY A 261 5.92 -3.27 -7.85
C GLY A 261 4.64 -2.87 -7.11
N LEU A 262 4.75 -2.15 -5.99
CA LEU A 262 3.58 -1.64 -5.26
C LEU A 262 2.81 -0.57 -6.06
N TRP A 263 3.49 0.27 -6.85
CA TRP A 263 2.80 1.19 -7.77
C TRP A 263 2.02 0.44 -8.85
N GLN A 264 2.60 -0.57 -9.50
CA GLN A 264 1.88 -1.40 -10.48
C GLN A 264 0.70 -2.15 -9.83
N ALA A 265 0.88 -2.65 -8.60
CA ALA A 265 -0.17 -3.31 -7.84
C ALA A 265 -1.35 -2.39 -7.45
N LEU A 266 -1.09 -1.09 -7.28
CA LEU A 266 -2.14 -0.08 -7.09
C LEU A 266 -2.88 0.22 -8.40
N GLU A 267 -2.19 0.18 -9.55
CA GLU A 267 -2.78 0.44 -10.86
C GLU A 267 -3.71 -0.69 -11.36
N ASP A 268 -3.39 -1.96 -11.09
CA ASP A 268 -4.24 -3.11 -11.44
C ASP A 268 -5.18 -3.60 -10.31
N GLY A 269 -5.11 -2.93 -9.15
CA GLY A 269 -5.91 -3.21 -7.97
C GLY A 269 -5.58 -4.52 -7.25
N SER A 270 -4.46 -5.17 -7.54
CA SER A 270 -3.98 -6.33 -6.76
C SER A 270 -3.58 -5.96 -5.33
N PHE A 271 -3.08 -4.73 -5.10
CA PHE A 271 -2.80 -4.21 -3.76
C PHE A 271 -4.04 -4.31 -2.86
N ASP A 272 -5.18 -3.79 -3.35
CA ASP A 272 -6.45 -3.83 -2.62
C ASP A 272 -6.98 -5.24 -2.44
N LYS A 273 -6.72 -6.16 -3.38
CA LYS A 273 -7.06 -7.58 -3.22
C LYS A 273 -6.23 -8.22 -2.10
N VAL A 274 -4.94 -7.90 -1.95
CA VAL A 274 -4.13 -8.42 -0.84
C VAL A 274 -4.55 -7.81 0.49
N LEU A 275 -4.86 -6.50 0.55
CA LEU A 275 -5.40 -5.85 1.75
C LEU A 275 -6.76 -6.42 2.18
N ILE A 276 -7.73 -6.51 1.26
CA ILE A 276 -9.11 -6.91 1.61
C ILE A 276 -9.22 -8.42 1.92
N ASN A 277 -8.36 -9.26 1.34
CA ASN A 277 -8.35 -10.70 1.61
C ASN A 277 -7.46 -11.10 2.80
N ASP A 278 -6.71 -10.18 3.41
CA ASP A 278 -6.00 -10.48 4.65
C ASP A 278 -7.00 -10.65 5.80
N PRO A 279 -6.92 -11.72 6.62
CA PRO A 279 -7.94 -12.01 7.63
C PRO A 279 -8.21 -10.87 8.62
N VAL A 280 -7.16 -10.17 9.07
CA VAL A 280 -7.27 -9.09 10.07
C VAL A 280 -8.02 -7.90 9.47
N PHE A 281 -7.64 -7.50 8.27
CA PHE A 281 -8.29 -6.41 7.54
C PHE A 281 -9.72 -6.79 7.14
N ASN A 282 -9.97 -8.02 6.72
CA ASN A 282 -11.28 -8.51 6.35
C ASN A 282 -12.25 -8.48 7.54
N GLU A 283 -11.84 -9.03 8.68
CA GLU A 283 -12.61 -8.99 9.94
C GLU A 283 -12.88 -7.54 10.37
N ALA A 284 -11.85 -6.69 10.34
CA ALA A 284 -11.98 -5.29 10.71
C ALA A 284 -12.97 -4.53 9.82
N LEU A 285 -12.88 -4.67 8.50
CA LEU A 285 -13.79 -3.99 7.56
C LEU A 285 -15.24 -4.47 7.71
N GLN A 286 -15.48 -5.74 8.03
CA GLN A 286 -16.81 -6.26 8.32
C GLN A 286 -17.38 -5.72 9.65
N LYS A 287 -16.57 -5.69 10.72
CA LYS A 287 -17.01 -5.35 12.07
C LYS A 287 -17.02 -3.85 12.39
N LEU A 288 -16.29 -3.03 11.63
CA LEU A 288 -16.10 -1.60 11.90
C LEU A 288 -17.41 -0.81 11.98
N ASN A 289 -18.33 -1.05 11.06
CA ASN A 289 -19.62 -0.35 10.97
C ASN A 289 -19.48 1.19 11.02
N ALA A 290 -18.50 1.74 10.28
CA ALA A 290 -18.05 3.13 10.38
C ALA A 290 -19.21 4.16 10.34
N LYS A 291 -20.24 3.90 9.51
CA LYS A 291 -21.43 4.75 9.35
C LYS A 291 -22.28 4.90 10.62
N LYS A 292 -22.09 4.09 11.66
CA LYS A 292 -22.77 4.19 12.97
C LYS A 292 -21.92 4.85 14.06
N ARG A 293 -20.64 5.12 13.82
CA ARG A 293 -19.74 5.73 14.79
C ARG A 293 -19.80 7.25 14.72
N THR A 294 -19.69 7.90 15.87
CA THR A 294 -19.32 9.32 15.94
C THR A 294 -17.83 9.44 15.59
N ILE A 295 -17.52 10.19 14.54
CA ILE A 295 -16.15 10.37 14.03
C ILE A 295 -15.58 11.70 14.54
N PHE A 296 -14.46 11.63 15.26
CA PHE A 296 -13.67 12.77 15.69
C PHE A 296 -12.42 12.90 14.82
N TYR A 297 -12.38 13.92 13.97
CA TYR A 297 -11.18 14.26 13.23
C TYR A 297 -10.18 14.99 14.13
N LEU A 298 -8.92 14.56 14.08
CA LEU A 298 -7.82 15.11 14.87
C LEU A 298 -6.67 15.55 13.94
N ASP A 299 -5.96 16.59 14.35
CA ASP A 299 -4.79 17.09 13.60
C ASP A 299 -3.57 16.21 13.87
N ASN A 300 -2.78 15.88 12.84
CA ASN A 300 -1.46 15.28 13.02
C ASN A 300 -0.36 16.33 12.78
N PRO A 301 0.16 17.00 13.82
CA PRO A 301 1.24 17.99 13.68
C PRO A 301 2.62 17.37 13.41
N LEU A 302 2.70 16.03 13.31
CA LEU A 302 3.92 15.28 13.00
C LEU A 302 3.92 14.73 11.58
N LEU A 303 2.84 14.96 10.82
CA LEU A 303 2.76 14.63 9.40
C LEU A 303 3.82 15.42 8.63
N LEU A 304 4.59 14.73 7.81
CA LEU A 304 5.63 15.33 6.98
C LEU A 304 5.06 15.81 5.66
N ASP A 305 5.61 16.91 5.12
CA ASP A 305 5.29 17.42 3.77
C ASP A 305 5.59 16.41 2.65
N THR A 306 6.38 15.36 2.95
CA THR A 306 6.66 14.24 2.04
C THR A 306 5.51 13.23 1.96
N ALA A 307 4.50 13.30 2.83
CA ALA A 307 3.37 12.38 2.81
C ALA A 307 2.43 12.70 1.64
N PRO A 308 2.05 11.71 0.79
CA PRO A 308 1.26 11.93 -0.42
C PRO A 308 -0.24 12.01 -0.07
N VAL A 309 -0.62 13.02 0.71
CA VAL A 309 -1.99 13.18 1.22
C VAL A 309 -3.03 13.50 0.13
N ASP A 310 -2.57 14.05 -0.98
CA ASP A 310 -3.39 14.51 -2.10
C ASP A 310 -3.64 13.43 -3.18
N ASP A 311 -2.99 12.26 -3.09
CA ASP A 311 -3.23 11.15 -4.01
C ASP A 311 -4.31 10.20 -3.46
N PRO A 312 -5.58 10.27 -3.92
CA PRO A 312 -6.66 9.48 -3.36
C PRO A 312 -6.49 7.97 -3.56
N ARG A 313 -5.60 7.52 -4.47
CA ARG A 313 -5.30 6.09 -4.69
C ARG A 313 -4.65 5.45 -3.47
N LEU A 314 -4.08 6.26 -2.57
CA LEU A 314 -3.30 5.82 -1.41
C LEU A 314 -4.10 5.79 -0.10
N TRP A 315 -5.36 6.22 -0.10
CA TRP A 315 -6.16 6.42 1.11
C TRP A 315 -7.56 5.83 0.96
N LEU A 316 -7.88 4.81 1.77
CA LEU A 316 -9.18 4.18 1.79
C LEU A 316 -10.15 4.98 2.68
N ASP A 317 -11.28 5.39 2.13
CA ASP A 317 -12.36 6.01 2.89
C ASP A 317 -13.32 4.94 3.42
N VAL A 318 -13.13 4.57 4.69
CA VAL A 318 -13.96 3.58 5.41
C VAL A 318 -15.43 3.97 5.55
N THR A 319 -15.78 5.24 5.35
CA THR A 319 -17.18 5.71 5.38
C THR A 319 -17.88 5.47 4.04
N THR A 320 -17.13 5.43 2.94
CA THR A 320 -17.66 5.09 1.61
C THR A 320 -17.80 3.59 1.40
N LEU A 321 -17.02 2.78 2.14
CA LEU A 321 -17.20 1.34 2.17
C LEU A 321 -18.64 1.02 2.57
N ASN A 322 -19.39 0.48 1.61
CA ASN A 322 -20.57 -0.28 1.95
C ASN A 322 -20.10 -1.50 2.74
N ALA A 323 -20.79 -1.83 3.83
CA ALA A 323 -20.70 -3.17 4.39
C ALA A 323 -21.05 -4.13 3.25
N ALA A 324 -20.03 -4.77 2.67
CA ALA A 324 -20.21 -5.65 1.54
C ALA A 324 -21.10 -6.79 2.01
N ALA A 325 -22.29 -6.88 1.43
CA ALA A 325 -23.33 -7.77 1.91
C ALA A 325 -22.84 -9.23 1.85
N ASN A 326 -22.74 -9.85 3.03
CA ASN A 326 -22.82 -11.28 3.31
C ASN A 326 -23.36 -11.42 4.73
#